data_AF-A0A6V7PDQ7-F1
#
_entry.id   AF-A0A6V7PDQ7-F1
#
_cell.length_a   1.000
_cell.length_b   1.000
_cell.length_c   1.000
_cell.angle_alpha   90.00
_cell.angle_beta   90.00
_cell.angle_gamma   90.00
#
_symmetry.space_group_name_H-M   'P 1'
#
loop_
_entity.id
_entity.type
_entity.pdbx_description
1 polymer ?
#
loop_
_entity_poly.entity_id
_entity_poly.type
_entity_poly.pdbx_seq_one_letter_code
_entity_poly.pdbx_strand_id
1 'polypeptide(L)'
;MPSLQVLRKHNLPEERIAKLVTVQPGILMQAPGRVNEIVEEVNATGIQTSDPIFIYAFGTLSGLKRSTWERKMAVYKSFGWSEMEVLMAFRKQPMCMKMSEDKIKEGLEFYFNKLKLRPDDIIRYPKLLMPSLEKTIVPRCTVLSVLQKEEKLGKKLKFGAILTLPARLFLKRFVMRYHKDIPDVLKAYSGEIEFDGLEIDRG
;
A
#
# COMPACT_ATOMS: atom_id res chain seq x y z
N MET A 1 -5.22 30.58 -12.20
CA MET A 1 -4.71 30.18 -10.88
C MET A 1 -3.21 29.91 -10.97
N PRO A 2 -2.37 30.66 -10.25
CA PRO A 2 -0.91 30.60 -10.34
C PRO A 2 -0.33 29.19 -10.11
N SER A 3 -0.87 28.43 -9.16
CA SER A 3 -0.41 27.07 -8.82
C SER A 3 -0.62 26.08 -9.96
N LEU A 4 -1.69 26.22 -10.75
CA LEU A 4 -1.92 25.40 -11.95
C LEU A 4 -0.98 25.78 -13.09
N GLN A 5 -0.53 27.03 -13.17
CA GLN A 5 0.45 27.44 -14.18
C GLN A 5 1.81 26.79 -13.94
N VAL A 6 2.21 26.58 -12.68
CA VAL A 6 3.43 25.85 -12.34
C VAL A 6 3.36 24.41 -12.87
N LEU A 7 2.23 23.73 -12.66
CA LEU A 7 2.04 22.36 -13.18
C LEU A 7 2.13 22.32 -14.71
N ARG A 8 1.57 23.31 -15.41
CA ARG A 8 1.71 23.44 -16.87
C ARG A 8 3.15 23.66 -17.31
N LYS A 9 3.92 24.49 -16.59
CA LYS A 9 5.35 24.71 -16.87
C LYS A 9 6.18 23.43 -16.70
N HIS A 10 5.74 22.52 -15.84
CA HIS A 10 6.32 21.18 -15.66
C HIS A 10 5.74 20.14 -16.64
N ASN A 11 5.05 20.58 -17.70
CA ASN A 11 4.50 19.75 -18.76
C ASN A 11 3.46 18.72 -18.29
N LEU A 12 2.73 18.99 -17.21
CA LEU A 12 1.60 18.13 -16.85
C LEU A 12 0.46 18.30 -17.87
N PRO A 13 -0.09 17.20 -18.43
CA PRO A 13 -1.28 17.27 -19.28
C PRO A 13 -2.48 17.86 -18.54
N GLU A 14 -3.35 18.62 -19.24
CA GLU A 14 -4.55 19.21 -18.62
C GLU A 14 -5.46 18.18 -17.95
N GLU A 15 -5.61 16.98 -18.53
CA GLU A 15 -6.36 15.88 -17.92
C GLU A 15 -5.77 15.47 -16.56
N ARG A 16 -4.43 15.45 -16.44
CA ARG A 16 -3.74 15.14 -15.17
C ARG A 16 -3.93 16.25 -14.16
N ILE A 17 -3.87 17.51 -14.60
CA ILE A 17 -4.12 18.67 -13.74
C ILE A 17 -5.56 18.62 -13.21
N ALA A 18 -6.55 18.39 -14.08
CA ALA A 18 -7.94 18.24 -13.69
C ALA A 18 -8.12 17.11 -12.67
N LYS A 19 -7.54 15.93 -12.94
CA LYS A 19 -7.58 14.79 -12.01
C LYS A 19 -6.89 15.07 -10.68
N LEU A 20 -5.76 15.79 -10.69
CA LEU A 20 -5.07 16.20 -9.47
C LEU A 20 -5.94 17.13 -8.63
N VAL A 21 -6.61 18.10 -9.25
CA VAL A 21 -7.55 18.99 -8.55
C VAL A 21 -8.74 18.23 -7.98
N THR A 22 -9.25 17.20 -8.67
CA THR A 22 -10.33 16.35 -8.15
C THR A 22 -9.88 15.49 -6.96
N VAL A 23 -8.69 14.89 -7.05
CA VAL A 23 -8.17 13.99 -5.99
C VAL A 23 -7.61 14.76 -4.79
N GLN A 24 -7.05 15.94 -5.03
CA GLN A 24 -6.40 16.77 -4.03
C GLN A 24 -6.76 18.26 -4.23
N PRO A 25 -8.00 18.69 -3.91
CA PRO A 25 -8.45 20.07 -4.12
C PRO A 25 -7.58 21.12 -3.40
N GLY A 26 -6.94 20.72 -2.29
CA GLY A 26 -6.03 21.57 -1.52
C GLY A 26 -4.85 22.13 -2.31
N ILE A 27 -4.52 21.59 -3.49
CA ILE A 27 -3.50 22.15 -4.39
C ILE A 27 -3.80 23.60 -4.79
N LEU A 28 -5.09 23.97 -4.89
CA LEU A 28 -5.50 25.33 -5.24
C LEU A 28 -5.16 26.34 -4.15
N MET A 29 -4.93 25.87 -2.92
CA MET A 29 -4.57 26.69 -1.76
C MET A 29 -3.06 26.76 -1.54
N GLN A 30 -2.25 26.03 -2.32
CA GLN A 30 -0.79 26.00 -2.17
C GLN A 30 -0.15 27.18 -2.90
N ALA A 31 0.89 27.76 -2.30
CA ALA A 31 1.71 28.78 -2.94
C ALA A 31 2.43 28.18 -4.18
N PRO A 32 2.58 28.93 -5.29
CA PRO A 32 3.25 28.44 -6.50
C PRO A 32 4.67 27.90 -6.26
N GLY A 33 5.43 28.55 -5.37
CA GLY A 33 6.77 28.08 -4.97
C GLY A 33 6.74 26.70 -4.33
N ARG A 34 5.81 26.48 -3.39
CA ARG A 34 5.63 25.15 -2.77
C ARG A 34 5.19 24.10 -3.79
N VAL A 35 4.33 24.45 -4.75
CA VAL A 35 3.96 23.53 -5.82
C VAL A 35 5.18 23.13 -6.65
N ASN A 36 6.05 24.08 -6.99
CA ASN A 36 7.28 23.81 -7.73
C ASN A 36 8.20 22.85 -6.95
N GLU A 37 8.42 23.12 -5.66
CA GLU A 37 9.20 22.26 -4.77
C GLU A 37 8.64 20.84 -4.72
N ILE A 38 7.32 20.66 -4.61
CA ILE A 38 6.72 19.32 -4.58
C ILE A 38 6.96 18.60 -5.91
N VAL A 39 6.86 19.29 -7.05
CA VAL A 39 7.15 18.66 -8.35
C VAL A 39 8.61 18.18 -8.40
N GLU A 40 9.55 18.99 -7.95
CA GLU A 40 10.97 18.63 -7.86
C GLU A 40 11.20 17.45 -6.90
N GLU A 41 10.55 17.44 -5.73
CA GLU A 41 10.61 16.34 -4.77
C GLU A 41 10.05 15.04 -5.36
N VAL A 42 8.93 15.08 -6.08
CA VAL A 42 8.37 13.91 -6.79
C VAL A 42 9.36 13.41 -7.86
N ASN A 43 9.90 14.31 -8.68
CA ASN A 43 10.86 13.96 -9.73
C ASN A 43 12.15 13.36 -9.17
N ALA A 44 12.63 13.85 -8.02
CA ALA A 44 13.79 13.29 -7.32
C ALA A 44 13.55 11.86 -6.84
N THR A 45 12.28 11.47 -6.59
CA THR A 45 11.94 10.06 -6.36
C THR A 45 11.96 9.23 -7.64
N GLY A 46 12.21 9.79 -8.83
CA GLY A 46 12.25 9.09 -10.12
C GLY A 46 10.89 8.94 -10.80
N ILE A 47 9.82 9.55 -10.27
CA ILE A 47 8.49 9.59 -10.89
C ILE A 47 8.44 10.79 -11.83
N GLN A 48 8.07 10.57 -13.09
CA GLN A 48 7.96 11.64 -14.09
C GLN A 48 6.57 12.28 -14.07
N THR A 49 6.46 13.53 -14.53
CA THR A 49 5.18 14.25 -14.60
C THR A 49 4.18 13.61 -15.57
N SER A 50 4.66 12.82 -16.52
CA SER A 50 3.85 11.99 -17.42
C SER A 50 3.26 10.75 -16.75
N ASP A 51 3.83 10.29 -15.63
CA ASP A 51 3.42 9.04 -15.00
C ASP A 51 2.03 9.15 -14.36
N PRO A 52 1.13 8.18 -14.56
CA PRO A 52 -0.17 8.20 -13.93
C PRO A 52 -0.11 8.25 -12.40
N ILE A 53 0.96 7.73 -11.80
CA ILE A 53 1.18 7.71 -10.35
C ILE A 53 1.58 9.09 -9.79
N PHE A 54 2.02 10.01 -10.63
CA PHE A 54 2.48 11.35 -10.25
C PHE A 54 1.45 12.07 -9.38
N ILE A 55 0.16 12.03 -9.75
CA ILE A 55 -0.89 12.73 -9.00
C ILE A 55 -1.01 12.24 -7.55
N TYR A 56 -0.74 10.94 -7.32
CA TYR A 56 -0.80 10.35 -5.98
C TYR A 56 0.48 10.65 -5.20
N ALA A 57 1.64 10.65 -5.88
CA ALA A 57 2.91 11.04 -5.27
C ALA A 57 2.92 12.51 -4.86
N PHE A 58 2.50 13.39 -5.77
CA PHE A 58 2.30 14.80 -5.50
C PHE A 58 1.33 15.00 -4.33
N GLY A 59 0.16 14.36 -4.36
CA GLY A 59 -0.81 14.46 -3.27
C GLY A 59 -0.29 13.93 -1.94
N THR A 60 0.59 12.92 -1.93
CA THR A 60 1.28 12.46 -0.71
C THR A 60 2.27 13.50 -0.20
N LEU A 61 3.20 13.97 -1.04
CA LEU A 61 4.24 14.92 -0.61
C LEU A 61 3.70 16.31 -0.28
N SER A 62 2.58 16.71 -0.90
CA SER A 62 1.89 17.96 -0.55
C SER A 62 1.40 18.02 0.90
N GLY A 63 1.10 16.86 1.49
CA GLY A 63 0.59 16.74 2.86
C GLY A 63 1.64 16.35 3.89
N LEU A 64 2.89 16.14 3.49
CA LEU A 64 3.97 15.68 4.36
C LEU A 64 5.03 16.77 4.54
N LYS A 65 5.45 16.97 5.79
CA LYS A 65 6.66 17.72 6.10
C LYS A 65 7.88 16.86 5.78
N ARG A 66 8.99 17.49 5.40
CA ARG A 66 10.28 16.82 5.15
C ARG A 66 10.73 15.97 6.35
N SER A 67 10.64 16.52 7.56
CA SER A 67 10.97 15.77 8.79
C SER A 67 10.09 14.54 8.98
N THR A 68 8.79 14.63 8.67
CA THR A 68 7.87 13.48 8.71
C THR A 68 8.26 12.43 7.66
N TRP A 69 8.66 12.84 6.46
CA TRP A 69 9.17 11.94 5.44
C TRP A 69 10.42 11.19 5.92
N GLU A 70 11.41 11.90 6.44
CA GLU A 70 12.65 11.33 6.96
C GLU A 70 12.42 10.32 8.09
N ARG A 71 11.54 10.63 9.04
CA ARG A 71 11.18 9.67 10.10
C ARG A 71 10.53 8.42 9.54
N LYS A 72 9.60 8.54 8.59
CA LYS A 72 8.97 7.38 7.94
C LYS A 72 10.00 6.56 7.15
N MET A 73 10.92 7.20 6.43
CA MET A 73 12.04 6.52 5.77
C MET A 73 12.89 5.75 6.77
N ALA A 74 13.19 6.35 7.93
CA ALA A 74 13.94 5.71 9.00
C ALA A 74 13.23 4.47 9.57
N VAL A 75 11.90 4.49 9.66
CA VAL A 75 11.13 3.28 10.03
C VAL A 75 11.38 2.16 9.03
N TYR A 76 11.22 2.37 7.72
CA TYR A 76 11.51 1.29 6.76
C TYR A 76 12.97 0.81 6.83
N LYS A 77 13.93 1.73 6.97
CA LYS A 77 15.35 1.42 7.09
C LYS A 77 15.67 0.58 8.34
N SER A 78 14.97 0.80 9.45
CA SER A 78 15.16 -0.03 10.66
C SER A 78 14.71 -1.48 10.50
N PHE A 79 13.91 -1.78 9.47
CA PHE A 79 13.56 -3.14 9.05
C PHE A 79 14.46 -3.67 7.92
N GLY A 80 15.65 -3.08 7.73
CA GLY A 80 16.67 -3.57 6.80
C GLY A 80 16.49 -3.12 5.35
N TRP A 81 15.59 -2.19 5.07
CA TRP A 81 15.41 -1.67 3.71
C TRP A 81 16.47 -0.61 3.41
N SER A 82 17.03 -0.67 2.21
CA SER A 82 17.78 0.42 1.61
C SER A 82 16.87 1.58 1.24
N GLU A 83 17.45 2.77 1.07
CA GLU A 83 16.71 3.94 0.59
C GLU A 83 16.03 3.68 -0.76
N MET A 84 16.73 3.01 -1.67
CA MET A 84 16.20 2.67 -2.99
C MET A 84 14.97 1.77 -2.89
N GLU A 85 14.96 0.80 -1.96
CA GLU A 85 13.80 -0.08 -1.74
C GLU A 85 12.57 0.66 -1.23
N VAL A 86 12.76 1.64 -0.33
CA VAL A 86 11.66 2.50 0.12
C VAL A 86 11.12 3.33 -1.05
N LEU A 87 12.01 3.91 -1.86
CA LEU A 87 11.61 4.65 -3.06
C LEU A 87 10.90 3.76 -4.09
N MET A 88 11.33 2.51 -4.27
CA MET A 88 10.64 1.54 -5.12
C MET A 88 9.21 1.26 -4.64
N ALA A 89 9.01 1.11 -3.34
CA ALA A 89 7.67 0.95 -2.76
C ALA A 89 6.83 2.23 -2.93
N PHE A 90 7.41 3.40 -2.67
CA PHE A 90 6.76 4.69 -2.86
C PHE A 90 6.30 4.90 -4.32
N ARG A 91 7.16 4.62 -5.30
CA ARG A 91 6.84 4.70 -6.74
C ARG A 91 5.66 3.83 -7.15
N LYS A 92 5.46 2.68 -6.49
CA LYS A 92 4.34 1.77 -6.77
C LYS A 92 3.06 2.17 -6.06
N GLN A 93 3.17 2.71 -4.85
CA GLN A 93 2.01 3.11 -4.05
C GLN A 93 2.39 4.25 -3.11
N PRO A 94 2.33 5.51 -3.56
CA PRO A 94 2.73 6.66 -2.75
C PRO A 94 1.93 6.81 -1.45
N MET A 95 0.71 6.26 -1.40
CA MET A 95 -0.12 6.34 -0.19
C MET A 95 0.44 5.51 0.98
N CYS A 96 1.42 4.63 0.77
CA CYS A 96 2.09 3.94 1.88
C CYS A 96 2.77 4.93 2.84
N MET A 97 3.24 6.08 2.34
CA MET A 97 3.85 7.15 3.14
C MET A 97 2.84 8.05 3.85
N LYS A 98 1.52 7.88 3.58
CA LYS A 98 0.46 8.57 4.34
C LYS A 98 0.12 7.86 5.65
N MET A 99 0.52 6.60 5.83
CA MET A 99 0.26 5.84 7.07
C MET A 99 1.11 6.39 8.21
N SER A 100 0.64 6.29 9.46
CA SER A 100 1.44 6.70 10.64
C SER A 100 2.70 5.84 10.76
N GLU A 101 3.70 6.35 11.48
CA GLU A 101 4.96 5.62 11.75
C GLU A 101 4.67 4.29 12.47
N ASP A 102 3.80 4.32 13.48
CA ASP A 102 3.33 3.12 14.20
C ASP A 102 2.63 2.13 13.27
N LYS A 103 1.75 2.61 12.39
CA LYS A 103 1.02 1.74 11.45
C LYS A 103 1.96 1.03 10.48
N ILE A 104 2.99 1.72 10.00
CA ILE A 104 4.02 1.13 9.13
C ILE A 104 4.80 0.08 9.93
N LYS A 105 5.25 0.42 11.14
CA LYS A 105 6.02 -0.46 12.02
C LYS A 105 5.26 -1.74 12.36
N GLU A 106 4.03 -1.62 12.87
CA GLU A 106 3.15 -2.75 13.18
C GLU A 106 2.94 -3.66 11.96
N GLY A 107 2.73 -3.04 10.78
CA GLY A 107 2.59 -3.77 9.53
C GLY A 107 3.83 -4.60 9.22
N LEU A 108 5.01 -3.98 9.21
CA LEU A 108 6.27 -4.66 8.92
C LEU A 108 6.59 -5.77 9.94
N GLU A 109 6.36 -5.52 11.23
CA GLU A 109 6.52 -6.53 12.28
C GLU A 109 5.60 -7.73 12.05
N PHE A 110 4.32 -7.51 11.75
CA PHE A 110 3.40 -8.60 11.44
C PHE A 110 3.86 -9.38 10.20
N TYR A 111 4.20 -8.69 9.12
CA TYR A 111 4.58 -9.32 7.87
C TYR A 111 5.86 -10.14 7.97
N PHE A 112 6.88 -9.65 8.65
CA PHE A 112 8.17 -10.33 8.75
C PHE A 112 8.17 -11.37 9.86
N ASN A 113 7.54 -11.10 11.01
CA ASN A 113 7.61 -12.00 12.16
C ASN A 113 6.52 -13.07 12.14
N LYS A 114 5.29 -12.74 11.72
CA LYS A 114 4.14 -13.66 11.73
C LYS A 114 3.94 -14.34 10.38
N LEU A 115 3.95 -13.58 9.28
CA LEU A 115 3.80 -14.17 7.93
C LEU A 115 5.11 -14.60 7.28
N LYS A 116 6.26 -14.30 7.90
CA LYS A 116 7.59 -14.63 7.35
C LYS A 116 7.79 -14.14 5.92
N LEU A 117 7.21 -12.98 5.57
CA LEU A 117 7.45 -12.31 4.30
C LEU A 117 8.85 -11.71 4.27
N ARG A 118 9.40 -11.50 3.07
CA ARG A 118 10.64 -10.77 2.84
C ARG A 118 10.34 -9.31 2.47
N PRO A 119 11.32 -8.39 2.61
CA PRO A 119 11.20 -7.03 2.09
C PRO A 119 10.64 -6.96 0.67
N ASP A 120 11.16 -7.79 -0.24
CA ASP A 120 10.73 -7.88 -1.64
C ASP A 120 9.22 -8.11 -1.83
N ASP A 121 8.59 -8.89 -0.94
CA ASP A 121 7.15 -9.18 -1.02
C ASP A 121 6.33 -7.91 -0.75
N ILE A 122 6.79 -7.09 0.20
CA ILE A 122 6.15 -5.83 0.57
C ILE A 122 6.49 -4.74 -0.44
N ILE A 123 7.73 -4.67 -0.94
CA ILE A 123 8.13 -3.75 -2.02
C ILE A 123 7.33 -4.05 -3.29
N ARG A 124 7.02 -5.32 -3.55
CA ARG A 124 6.15 -5.72 -4.67
C ARG A 124 4.70 -5.31 -4.45
N TYR A 125 4.23 -5.31 -3.20
CA TYR A 125 2.84 -4.98 -2.84
C TYR A 125 2.75 -3.98 -1.67
N PRO A 126 3.19 -2.71 -1.81
CA PRO A 126 3.26 -1.78 -0.67
C PRO A 126 1.88 -1.40 -0.12
N LYS A 127 0.83 -1.65 -0.91
CA LYS A 127 -0.57 -1.57 -0.49
C LYS A 127 -0.88 -2.46 0.72
N LEU A 128 -0.08 -3.47 1.03
CA LEU A 128 -0.19 -4.28 2.24
C LEU A 128 -0.14 -3.43 3.52
N LEU A 129 0.56 -2.30 3.52
CA LEU A 129 0.71 -1.47 4.73
C LEU A 129 -0.51 -0.59 5.02
N MET A 130 -1.49 -0.52 4.11
CA MET A 130 -2.62 0.41 4.22
C MET A 130 -3.83 -0.15 5.00
N PRO A 131 -4.28 -1.41 4.82
CA PRO A 131 -5.43 -1.94 5.55
C PRO A 131 -5.18 -2.12 7.05
N SER A 132 -6.26 -2.20 7.83
CA SER A 132 -6.17 -2.63 9.23
C SER A 132 -5.62 -4.06 9.32
N LEU A 133 -4.66 -4.29 10.23
CA LEU A 133 -4.16 -5.63 10.45
C LEU A 133 -5.28 -6.49 11.04
N GLU A 134 -5.81 -6.08 12.19
CA GLU A 134 -6.86 -6.77 12.94
C GLU A 134 -8.15 -6.97 12.14
N LYS A 135 -8.65 -5.90 11.49
CA LYS A 135 -9.96 -5.96 10.82
C LYS A 135 -9.91 -6.50 9.39
N THR A 136 -8.73 -6.71 8.81
CA THR A 136 -8.63 -7.07 7.40
C THR A 136 -7.53 -8.05 7.11
N ILE A 137 -6.27 -7.77 7.46
CA ILE A 137 -5.16 -8.64 7.06
C ILE A 137 -5.21 -9.96 7.83
N VAL A 138 -5.36 -9.92 9.14
CA VAL A 138 -5.39 -11.11 10.01
C VAL A 138 -6.55 -12.05 9.61
N PRO A 139 -7.83 -11.62 9.53
CA PRO A 139 -8.92 -12.49 9.11
C PRO A 139 -8.70 -13.11 7.72
N ARG A 140 -8.11 -12.35 6.78
CA ARG A 140 -7.78 -12.87 5.45
C ARG A 140 -6.67 -13.91 5.51
N CYS A 141 -5.66 -13.72 6.35
CA CYS A 141 -4.60 -14.71 6.55
C CYS A 141 -5.16 -15.97 7.20
N THR A 142 -6.06 -15.85 8.19
CA THR A 142 -6.73 -16.99 8.82
C THR A 142 -7.57 -17.77 7.81
N VAL A 143 -8.35 -17.09 6.96
CA VAL A 143 -9.11 -17.75 5.87
C VAL A 143 -8.17 -18.53 4.95
N LEU A 144 -7.03 -17.94 4.57
CA LEU A 144 -6.05 -18.63 3.73
C LEU A 144 -5.41 -19.81 4.47
N SER A 145 -5.14 -19.72 5.77
CA SER A 145 -4.61 -20.83 6.58
C SER A 145 -5.59 -22.01 6.59
N VAL A 146 -6.88 -21.74 6.86
CA VAL A 146 -7.93 -22.78 6.82
C VAL A 146 -8.00 -23.43 5.45
N LEU A 147 -8.05 -22.63 4.37
CA LEU A 147 -8.11 -23.18 3.01
C LEU A 147 -6.84 -23.93 2.61
N GLN A 148 -5.68 -23.59 3.17
CA GLN A 148 -4.43 -24.30 2.94
C GLN A 148 -4.47 -25.71 3.55
N LYS A 149 -4.93 -25.82 4.80
CA LYS A 149 -5.07 -27.10 5.52
C LYS A 149 -6.08 -28.04 4.84
N GLU A 150 -7.09 -27.46 4.21
CA GLU A 150 -8.11 -28.19 3.43
C GLU A 150 -7.70 -28.44 1.97
N GLU A 151 -6.44 -28.15 1.62
CA GLU A 151 -5.86 -28.33 0.27
C GLU A 151 -6.66 -27.61 -0.84
N LYS A 152 -7.37 -26.54 -0.50
CA LYS A 152 -8.18 -25.74 -1.45
C LYS A 152 -7.42 -24.55 -2.06
N LEU A 153 -6.15 -24.40 -1.71
CA LEU A 153 -5.27 -23.37 -2.25
C LEU A 153 -4.34 -23.94 -3.33
N GLY A 154 -4.22 -23.22 -4.44
CA GLY A 154 -3.28 -23.57 -5.50
C GLY A 154 -1.83 -23.32 -5.06
N LYS A 155 -0.87 -24.07 -5.61
CA LYS A 155 0.55 -24.03 -5.20
C LYS A 155 1.23 -22.66 -5.38
N LYS A 156 0.82 -21.85 -6.36
CA LYS A 156 1.44 -20.54 -6.68
C LYS A 156 0.55 -19.36 -6.32
N LEU A 157 0.44 -19.01 -5.04
CA LEU A 157 -0.33 -17.86 -4.59
C LEU A 157 0.49 -16.58 -4.55
N LYS A 158 -0.01 -15.53 -5.22
CA LYS A 158 0.50 -14.16 -5.05
C LYS A 158 -0.13 -13.53 -3.81
N PHE A 159 0.32 -13.91 -2.62
CA PHE A 159 -0.29 -13.51 -1.34
C PHE A 159 -0.49 -12.00 -1.22
N GLY A 160 0.51 -11.19 -1.55
CA GLY A 160 0.36 -9.74 -1.51
C GLY A 160 -0.77 -9.20 -2.39
N ALA A 161 -1.02 -9.83 -3.54
CA ALA A 161 -2.15 -9.47 -4.40
C ALA A 161 -3.50 -9.91 -3.80
N ILE A 162 -3.55 -11.11 -3.22
CA ILE A 162 -4.76 -11.67 -2.61
C ILE A 162 -5.18 -10.86 -1.38
N LEU A 163 -4.23 -10.59 -0.48
CA LEU A 163 -4.46 -9.86 0.76
C LEU A 163 -4.88 -8.40 0.52
N THR A 164 -4.57 -7.85 -0.66
CA THR A 164 -4.92 -6.47 -1.03
C THR A 164 -6.14 -6.36 -1.96
N LEU A 165 -6.85 -7.47 -2.20
CA LEU A 165 -8.10 -7.49 -2.96
C LEU A 165 -9.19 -6.61 -2.33
N PRO A 166 -10.08 -6.02 -3.13
CA PRO A 166 -11.32 -5.44 -2.63
C PRO A 166 -12.10 -6.45 -1.78
N ALA A 167 -12.70 -6.00 -0.66
CA ALA A 167 -13.40 -6.87 0.29
C ALA A 167 -14.44 -7.78 -0.38
N ARG A 168 -15.25 -7.23 -1.30
CA ARG A 168 -16.26 -8.00 -2.06
C ARG A 168 -15.64 -9.14 -2.87
N LEU A 169 -14.47 -8.92 -3.48
CA LEU A 169 -13.79 -9.95 -4.27
C LEU A 169 -13.14 -11.01 -3.38
N PHE A 170 -12.54 -10.60 -2.26
CA PHE A 170 -12.00 -11.56 -1.29
C PHE A 170 -13.11 -12.45 -0.74
N LEU A 171 -14.21 -11.85 -0.26
CA LEU A 171 -15.38 -12.54 0.25
C LEU A 171 -15.93 -13.54 -0.78
N LYS A 172 -16.17 -13.11 -2.01
CA LYS A 172 -16.69 -13.99 -3.06
C LYS A 172 -15.77 -15.17 -3.36
N ARG A 173 -14.45 -14.93 -3.46
CA ARG A 173 -13.49 -15.93 -3.96
C ARG A 173 -13.04 -16.92 -2.89
N PHE A 174 -12.88 -16.47 -1.65
CA PHE A 174 -12.25 -17.25 -0.59
C PHE A 174 -13.21 -17.58 0.56
N VAL A 175 -14.31 -16.84 0.73
CA VAL A 175 -15.28 -17.11 1.81
C VAL A 175 -16.51 -17.81 1.26
N MET A 176 -17.29 -17.11 0.43
CA MET A 176 -18.57 -17.63 -0.09
C MET A 176 -18.40 -18.89 -0.93
N ARG A 177 -17.25 -19.05 -1.59
CA ARG A 177 -16.95 -20.26 -2.37
C ARG A 177 -16.85 -21.53 -1.52
N TYR A 178 -16.40 -21.41 -0.28
CA TYR A 178 -16.02 -22.57 0.54
C TYR A 178 -16.82 -22.70 1.84
N HIS A 179 -17.51 -21.65 2.30
CA HIS A 179 -18.18 -21.64 3.61
C HIS A 179 -19.22 -22.75 3.85
N LYS A 180 -19.80 -23.34 2.80
CA LYS A 180 -20.75 -24.44 2.95
C LYS A 180 -20.06 -25.76 3.28
N ASP A 181 -18.93 -26.03 2.63
CA ASP A 181 -18.16 -27.26 2.77
C ASP A 181 -17.14 -27.15 3.91
N ILE A 182 -16.66 -25.94 4.19
CA ILE A 182 -15.67 -25.60 5.21
C ILE A 182 -16.20 -24.43 6.05
N PRO A 183 -17.08 -24.69 7.04
CA PRO A 183 -17.71 -23.63 7.86
C PRO A 183 -16.70 -22.73 8.59
N ASP A 184 -15.53 -23.25 8.92
CA ASP A 184 -14.47 -22.51 9.60
C ASP A 184 -13.90 -21.35 8.77
N VAL A 185 -14.09 -21.37 7.44
CA VAL A 185 -13.75 -20.22 6.59
C VAL A 185 -14.57 -18.98 6.96
N LEU A 186 -15.85 -19.15 7.33
CA LEU A 186 -16.67 -18.02 7.75
C LEU A 186 -16.24 -17.49 9.13
N LYS A 187 -15.99 -18.40 10.07
CA LYS A 187 -15.48 -18.08 11.42
C LYS A 187 -14.12 -17.39 11.37
N ALA A 188 -13.22 -17.84 10.49
CA ALA A 188 -11.94 -17.20 10.25
C ALA A 188 -12.11 -15.77 9.71
N TYR A 189 -13.07 -15.55 8.80
CA TYR A 189 -13.32 -14.23 8.24
C TYR A 189 -13.98 -13.26 9.24
N SER A 190 -14.80 -13.75 10.18
CA SER A 190 -15.38 -12.96 11.27
C SER A 190 -14.42 -12.72 12.45
N GLY A 191 -13.25 -13.38 12.46
CA GLY A 191 -12.24 -13.22 13.52
C GLY A 191 -12.48 -14.12 14.73
N GLU A 192 -13.30 -15.16 14.59
CA GLU A 192 -13.56 -16.15 15.66
C GLU A 192 -12.48 -17.24 15.75
N ILE A 193 -11.58 -17.29 14.77
CA ILE A 193 -10.44 -18.22 14.74
C ILE A 193 -9.13 -17.42 14.83
N GLU A 194 -8.26 -17.82 15.75
CA GLU A 194 -6.92 -17.23 15.88
C GLU A 194 -6.05 -17.61 14.69
N PHE A 195 -5.24 -16.64 14.24
CA PHE A 195 -4.28 -16.89 13.17
C PHE A 195 -3.06 -17.65 13.71
N ASP A 196 -2.82 -18.86 13.19
CA ASP A 196 -1.77 -19.77 13.66
C ASP A 196 -0.58 -19.91 12.70
N GLY A 197 -0.59 -19.19 11.57
CA GLY A 197 0.46 -19.25 10.56
C GLY A 197 -0.09 -19.52 9.17
N LEU A 198 0.74 -19.32 8.17
CA LEU A 198 0.42 -19.55 6.76
C LEU A 198 1.70 -19.93 6.04
N GLU A 199 1.72 -21.10 5.40
CA GLU A 199 2.86 -21.49 4.59
C GLU A 199 2.82 -20.74 3.27
N ILE A 200 3.88 -19.98 3.00
CA ILE A 200 3.99 -19.19 1.77
C ILE A 200 4.97 -19.91 0.87
N ASP A 201 4.46 -20.65 -0.12
CA ASP A 201 5.30 -21.24 -1.18
C ASP A 201 5.98 -20.11 -1.95
N ARG A 202 7.31 -20.17 -2.01
CA ARG A 202 8.16 -19.09 -2.50
C ARG A 202 8.54 -19.20 -3.97
N GLY A 203 8.21 -20.33 -4.62
CA GLY A 203 8.41 -20.54 -6.06
C GLY A 203 9.87 -20.53 -6.50
#